data_AF-A0A7C7QXC4-F1
#
_entry.id   AF-A0A7C7QXC4-F1
#
_cell.length_a   1.000
_cell.length_b   1.000
_cell.length_c   1.000
_cell.angle_alpha   90.00
_cell.angle_beta   90.00
_cell.angle_gamma   90.00
#
_symmetry.space_group_name_H-M   'P 1'
#
loop_
_entity.id
_entity.type
_entity.pdbx_description
1 polymer ?
#
loop_
_entity_poly.entity_id
_entity_poly.type
_entity_poly.pdbx_seq_one_letter_code
_entity_poly.pdbx_strand_id
1 'polypeptide(L)'
;MRFKAYSVHLFTAAGASLAMLALLEAAQQDWATMTIWLMIAFIVDGIDGPLARHFDVTTNAPVIDGVLLDLIIDFLTYVMIPAYALYASGLMPGWSGWIVVLL
;
A
#
# COMPACT_ATOMS: atom_id res chain seq x y z
N MET A 1 -2.41 -25.85 8.04
CA MET A 1 -1.48 -24.70 8.11
C MET A 1 -1.32 -24.01 6.76
N ARG A 2 -0.91 -24.71 5.69
CA ARG A 2 -0.69 -24.13 4.34
C ARG A 2 -1.81 -23.23 3.80
N PHE A 3 -3.08 -23.67 3.82
CA PHE A 3 -4.20 -22.86 3.32
C PHE A 3 -4.33 -21.51 4.06
N LYS A 4 -4.18 -21.52 5.39
CA LYS A 4 -4.22 -20.30 6.21
C LYS A 4 -3.06 -19.35 5.85
N ALA A 5 -1.87 -19.89 5.61
CA ALA A 5 -0.71 -19.09 5.21
C ALA A 5 -0.90 -18.41 3.84
N TYR A 6 -1.45 -19.13 2.85
CA TYR A 6 -1.83 -18.50 1.57
C TYR A 6 -2.94 -17.47 1.71
N SER A 7 -3.90 -17.65 2.63
CA SER A 7 -4.91 -16.63 2.91
C SER A 7 -4.30 -15.34 3.47
N VAL A 8 -3.19 -15.42 4.22
CA VAL A 8 -2.47 -14.22 4.66
C VAL A 8 -1.87 -13.49 3.47
N HIS A 9 -1.22 -14.19 2.52
CA HIS A 9 -0.73 -13.53 1.30
C HIS A 9 -1.84 -12.90 0.47
N LEU A 10 -3.01 -13.54 0.39
CA LEU A 10 -4.15 -12.95 -0.30
C LEU A 10 -4.68 -11.70 0.42
N PHE A 11 -4.64 -11.70 1.76
CA PHE A 11 -5.00 -10.54 2.58
C PHE A 11 -4.03 -9.38 2.35
N THR A 12 -2.71 -9.62 2.41
CA THR A 12 -1.68 -8.63 2.05
C THR A 12 -1.91 -8.12 0.62
N ALA A 13 -2.13 -9.01 -0.36
CA ALA A 13 -2.37 -8.61 -1.75
C ALA A 13 -3.63 -7.74 -1.94
N ALA A 14 -4.62 -7.82 -1.04
CA ALA A 14 -5.76 -6.90 -1.05
C ALA A 14 -5.34 -5.45 -0.77
N GLY A 15 -4.25 -5.24 -0.01
CA GLY A 15 -3.61 -3.94 0.21
C GLY A 15 -3.23 -3.25 -1.11
N ALA A 16 -2.71 -3.99 -2.09
CA ALA A 16 -2.41 -3.45 -3.41
C ALA A 16 -3.67 -2.95 -4.16
N SER A 17 -4.80 -3.64 -3.99
CA SER A 17 -6.08 -3.21 -4.57
C SER A 17 -6.60 -1.93 -3.90
N LEU A 18 -6.46 -1.82 -2.57
CA LEU A 18 -6.79 -0.61 -1.83
C LEU A 18 -5.90 0.58 -2.21
N ALA A 19 -4.60 0.34 -2.37
CA ALA A 19 -3.66 1.34 -2.87
C ALA A 19 -4.05 1.81 -4.28
N MET A 20 -4.48 0.90 -5.16
CA MET A 20 -4.96 1.27 -6.49
C MET A 20 -6.23 2.12 -6.44
N LEU A 21 -7.18 1.82 -5.54
CA LEU A 21 -8.37 2.66 -5.34
C LEU A 21 -7.97 4.06 -4.84
N ALA A 22 -7.06 4.16 -3.88
CA ALA A 22 -6.53 5.44 -3.41
C ALA A 22 -5.89 6.24 -4.57
N LEU A 23 -5.10 5.60 -5.42
CA LEU A 23 -4.48 6.24 -6.58
C LEU A 23 -5.52 6.76 -7.60
N LEU A 24 -6.60 6.00 -7.83
CA LEU A 24 -7.69 6.41 -8.72
C LEU A 24 -8.43 7.64 -8.20
N GLU A 25 -8.67 7.72 -6.89
CA GLU A 25 -9.28 8.91 -6.28
C GLU A 25 -8.33 10.10 -6.30
N ALA A 26 -7.04 9.88 -6.03
CA ALA A 26 -6.02 10.92 -6.13
C ALA A 26 -5.98 11.51 -7.55
N ALA A 27 -6.08 10.66 -8.58
CA ALA A 27 -6.09 11.09 -9.98
C ALA A 27 -7.32 11.93 -10.35
N GLN A 28 -8.43 11.71 -9.66
CA GLN A 28 -9.65 12.51 -9.79
C GLN A 28 -9.66 13.73 -8.85
N GLN A 29 -8.57 13.96 -8.10
CA GLN A 29 -8.46 14.99 -7.08
C GLN A 29 -9.48 14.87 -5.94
N ASP A 30 -10.03 13.67 -5.70
CA ASP A 30 -10.83 13.38 -4.52
C ASP A 30 -9.91 12.98 -3.35
N TRP A 31 -9.33 14.00 -2.71
CA TRP A 31 -8.38 13.82 -1.62
C TRP A 31 -8.99 13.17 -0.37
N ALA A 32 -10.29 13.39 -0.15
CA ALA A 32 -10.99 12.84 1.01
C ALA A 32 -11.14 11.32 0.86
N THR A 33 -11.65 10.87 -0.29
CA THR A 33 -11.83 9.44 -0.57
C THR A 33 -10.49 8.73 -0.73
N MET A 34 -9.48 9.38 -1.35
CA MET A 34 -8.11 8.88 -1.37
C MET A 34 -7.58 8.59 0.05
N THR A 35 -7.76 9.54 0.97
CA THR A 35 -7.28 9.41 2.36
C THR A 35 -8.00 8.26 3.08
N ILE A 36 -9.29 8.07 2.83
CA ILE A 36 -10.06 6.94 3.37
C ILE A 36 -9.47 5.62 2.86
N TRP A 37 -9.20 5.49 1.56
CA TRP A 37 -8.62 4.28 1.00
C TRP A 37 -7.21 4.01 1.55
N LEU A 38 -6.36 5.03 1.69
CA LEU A 38 -5.06 4.89 2.34
C LEU A 38 -5.17 4.44 3.79
N MET A 39 -6.11 5.02 4.55
CA MET A 39 -6.35 4.62 5.94
C MET A 39 -6.74 3.15 6.04
N ILE A 40 -7.63 2.66 5.16
CA ILE A 40 -8.00 1.25 5.11
C ILE A 40 -6.80 0.39 4.71
N ALA A 41 -5.99 0.81 3.73
CA ALA A 41 -4.79 0.11 3.33
C ALA A 41 -3.78 -0.04 4.49
N PHE A 42 -3.54 1.03 5.26
CA PHE A 42 -2.67 0.99 6.44
C PHE A 42 -3.21 0.09 7.56
N ILE A 43 -4.54 -0.06 7.68
CA ILE A 43 -5.11 -1.02 8.63
C ILE A 43 -4.81 -2.46 8.18
N VAL A 44 -4.91 -2.76 6.88
CA VAL A 44 -4.57 -4.08 6.32
C VAL A 44 -3.10 -4.41 6.56
N ASP A 45 -2.22 -3.46 6.24
CA ASP A 45 -0.77 -3.52 6.44
C ASP A 45 -0.39 -3.77 7.92
N GLY A 46 -0.99 -3.01 8.85
CA GLY A 46 -0.74 -3.22 10.28
C GLY A 46 -1.19 -4.59 10.81
N ILE A 47 -2.12 -5.27 10.12
CA ILE A 47 -2.70 -6.54 10.52
C ILE A 47 -1.96 -7.73 9.89
N ASP A 48 -1.43 -7.58 8.68
CA ASP A 48 -0.88 -8.71 7.92
C ASP A 48 0.47 -9.21 8.47
N GLY A 49 1.33 -8.33 8.98
CA GLY A 49 2.60 -8.69 9.61
C GLY A 49 2.42 -9.56 10.87
N PRO A 50 1.57 -9.18 11.84
CA PRO A 50 1.20 -10.05 12.96
C PRO A 50 0.60 -11.39 12.53
N LEU A 51 -0.28 -11.40 11.52
CA LEU A 51 -0.87 -12.63 10.97
C LEU A 51 0.20 -13.53 10.33
N ALA A 52 1.12 -12.95 9.57
CA ALA A 52 2.20 -13.66 8.90
C ALA A 52 3.11 -14.37 9.89
N ARG A 53 3.45 -13.70 11.01
CA ARG A 53 4.23 -14.30 12.11
C ARG A 53 3.44 -15.38 12.85
N HIS A 54 2.15 -15.15 13.09
CA HIS A 54 1.29 -16.12 13.78
C HIS A 54 1.13 -17.43 13.00
N PHE A 55 1.03 -17.35 11.66
CA PHE A 55 0.84 -18.52 10.79
C PHE A 55 2.13 -19.07 10.17
N ASP A 56 3.30 -18.54 10.56
CA ASP A 56 4.63 -18.96 10.07
C ASP A 56 4.63 -19.14 8.54
N VAL A 57 4.26 -18.07 7.83
CA VAL A 57 4.01 -18.11 6.38
C VAL A 57 5.24 -18.43 5.56
N THR A 58 6.44 -18.09 6.04
CA THR A 58 7.72 -18.43 5.42
C THR A 58 7.91 -19.94 5.35
N THR A 59 7.53 -20.68 6.38
CA THR A 59 7.60 -22.15 6.41
C THR A 59 6.40 -22.78 5.69
N ASN A 60 5.21 -22.19 5.85
CA ASN A 60 3.95 -22.79 5.42
C ASN A 60 3.53 -22.44 3.98
N ALA A 61 4.03 -21.35 3.40
CA ALA A 61 3.73 -20.87 2.05
C ALA A 61 4.96 -20.22 1.36
N PRO A 62 6.13 -20.92 1.27
CA PRO A 62 7.38 -20.35 0.77
C PRO A 62 7.39 -19.96 -0.72
N VAL A 63 6.31 -20.25 -1.45
CA VAL A 63 6.21 -19.95 -2.89
C VAL A 63 6.04 -18.45 -3.14
N ILE A 64 5.43 -17.73 -2.19
CA ILE A 64 5.22 -16.28 -2.27
C ILE A 64 6.19 -15.62 -1.29
N ASP A 65 6.98 -14.68 -1.79
CA ASP A 65 7.77 -13.81 -0.94
C ASP A 65 6.86 -12.73 -0.34
N GLY A 66 6.38 -12.98 0.88
CA GLY A 66 5.54 -12.04 1.61
C GLY A 66 6.24 -10.72 1.90
N VAL A 67 7.57 -10.72 2.07
CA VAL A 67 8.34 -9.50 2.35
C VAL A 67 8.41 -8.62 1.12
N LEU A 68 8.63 -9.21 -0.06
CA LEU A 68 8.61 -8.47 -1.32
C LEU A 68 7.22 -7.92 -1.62
N LEU A 69 6.17 -8.70 -1.37
CA LEU A 69 4.79 -8.28 -1.57
C LEU A 69 4.44 -7.06 -0.69
N ASP A 70 4.80 -7.13 0.58
CA ASP A 70 4.64 -6.07 1.57
C ASP A 70 5.38 -4.80 1.13
N LEU A 71 6.65 -4.93 0.75
CA LEU A 71 7.47 -3.81 0.25
C LEU A 71 6.85 -3.08 -0.95
N ILE A 72 6.22 -3.82 -1.88
CA ILE A 72 5.54 -3.22 -3.03
C ILE A 72 4.34 -2.39 -2.56
N ILE A 73 3.55 -2.91 -1.62
CA ILE A 73 2.37 -2.22 -1.10
C ILE A 73 2.78 -0.98 -0.31
N ASP A 74 3.77 -1.13 0.57
CA ASP A 74 4.38 -0.03 1.33
C ASP A 74 4.86 1.10 0.42
N PHE A 75 5.58 0.75 -0.63
CA PHE A 75 6.06 1.75 -1.58
C PHE A 75 4.90 2.53 -2.23
N LEU A 76 3.80 1.83 -2.58
CA LEU A 76 2.62 2.49 -3.14
C LEU A 76 1.94 3.42 -2.13
N THR A 77 1.69 2.93 -0.91
CA THR A 77 0.87 3.62 0.11
C THR A 77 1.62 4.74 0.83
N TYR A 78 2.90 4.55 1.14
CA TYR A 78 3.71 5.51 1.90
C TYR A 78 4.46 6.51 1.01
N VAL A 79 4.85 6.11 -0.21
CA VAL A 79 5.69 6.95 -1.07
C VAL A 79 4.93 7.44 -2.27
N MET A 80 4.48 6.52 -3.13
CA MET A 80 4.01 6.86 -4.47
C MET A 80 2.73 7.71 -4.47
N ILE A 81 1.70 7.25 -3.75
CA ILE A 81 0.39 7.94 -3.70
C ILE A 81 0.51 9.30 -2.97
N PRO A 82 1.15 9.41 -1.80
CA PRO A 82 1.33 10.70 -1.13
C PRO A 82 2.15 11.70 -1.97
N ALA A 83 3.23 11.26 -2.63
CA ALA A 83 4.04 12.11 -3.50
C ALA A 83 3.22 12.63 -4.68
N TYR A 84 2.44 11.75 -5.34
CA TYR A 84 1.53 12.12 -6.41
C TYR A 84 0.49 13.15 -5.92
N ALA A 85 -0.15 12.91 -4.78
CA ALA A 85 -1.16 13.80 -4.22
C ALA A 85 -0.58 15.19 -3.89
N LEU A 86 0.64 15.26 -3.33
CA LEU A 86 1.27 16.53 -3.00
C LEU A 86 1.59 17.36 -4.26
N TYR A 87 1.98 16.70 -5.34
CA TYR A 87 2.19 17.34 -6.63
C TYR A 87 0.87 17.77 -7.29
N ALA A 88 -0.10 16.86 -7.38
CA ALA A 88 -1.35 17.09 -8.10
C ALA A 88 -2.31 18.04 -7.37
N SER A 89 -2.20 18.18 -6.05
CA SER A 89 -2.99 19.13 -5.25
C SER A 89 -2.56 20.59 -5.41
N GLY A 90 -1.40 20.85 -6.00
CA GLY A 90 -0.86 22.20 -6.15
C GLY A 90 -0.39 22.85 -4.85
N LEU A 91 -0.30 22.08 -3.75
CA LEU A 91 0.21 22.55 -2.44
C LEU A 91 1.70 22.93 -2.48
N MET A 92 2.45 22.39 -3.45
CA MET A 92 3.84 22.73 -3.70
C MET A 92 4.03 23.38 -5.08
N PRO A 93 3.75 24.68 -5.21
CA PRO A 93 3.91 25.38 -6.47
C PRO A 93 5.38 25.52 -6.86
N GLY A 94 5.68 25.32 -8.15
CA GLY A 94 7.01 25.52 -8.72
C GLY A 94 7.88 24.26 -8.75
N TRP A 95 9.20 24.43 -8.60
CA TRP A 95 10.19 23.35 -8.74
C TRP A 95 10.21 22.37 -7.56
N SER A 96 9.69 22.76 -6.39
CA SER A 96 9.62 21.91 -5.21
C SER A 96 8.71 20.70 -5.39
N GLY A 97 7.57 20.86 -6.09
CA GLY A 97 6.68 19.74 -6.43
C GLY A 97 7.36 18.69 -7.31
N TRP A 98 8.24 19.13 -8.23
CA TRP A 98 9.03 18.20 -9.07
C TRP A 98 10.04 17.39 -8.26
N ILE A 99 10.64 18.00 -7.23
CA ILE A 99 11.55 17.28 -6.33
C ILE A 99 10.79 16.19 -5.57
N VAL A 100 9.62 16.49 -5.01
CA VAL A 100 8.83 15.51 -4.25
C VAL A 100 8.44 14.29 -5.09
N VAL A 101 8.16 14.47 -6.38
CA VAL A 101 7.72 13.36 -7.24
C VAL A 101 8.88 12.55 -7.79
N LEU A 102 10.03 13.18 -8.03
CA LEU A 102 11.14 12.57 -8.78
C LEU A 102 12.32 12.13 -7.91
N LEU A 103 12.41 12.58 -6.66
CA LEU A 103 13.51 12.31 -5.72
C LEU A 103 12.97 11.74 -4.41
#